data_AF-A0A4S4EFP9-F1
#
_entry.id   AF-A0A4S4EFP9-F1
#
_cell.length_a   1.000
_cell.length_b   1.000
_cell.length_c   1.000
_cell.angle_alpha   90.00
_cell.angle_beta   90.00
_cell.angle_gamma   90.00
#
_symmetry.space_group_name_H-M   'P 1'
#
loop_
_entity.id
_entity.type
_entity.pdbx_description
1 polymer ?
#
loop_
_entity_poly.entity_id
_entity_poly.type
_entity_poly.pdbx_seq_one_letter_code
_entity_poly.pdbx_strand_id
1 'polypeptide(L)'
;MSISISQIILLTFSILFLSSSTTPPPVASAHGGETLSAYEVLQSYDFPEGLLPEGVTGYDLDTSSGKFNAYLNGSCSFSLEGSYQLKYKSTISGYIAKDRLTSLTGISVKVLFLWLNIVDVVRSGDELEFSVGIASANFGIDNFEICPQCGCGLDCNSNVQKSVVPRIELPRMARVCVHWSTRRTTE
;
A
#
# COMPACT_ATOMS: atom_id res chain seq x y z
N MET A 1 9.06 -58.03 -36.98
CA MET A 1 9.35 -57.10 -35.88
C MET A 1 8.74 -55.77 -36.29
N SER A 2 7.47 -55.57 -35.95
CA SER A 2 6.63 -54.51 -36.54
C SER A 2 6.48 -53.40 -35.50
N ILE A 3 7.10 -52.25 -35.75
CA ILE A 3 7.05 -51.09 -34.83
C ILE A 3 5.70 -50.39 -35.05
N SER A 4 4.92 -50.26 -33.98
CA SER A 4 3.59 -49.63 -34.02
C SER A 4 3.71 -48.10 -34.00
N ILE A 5 2.86 -47.42 -34.77
CA ILE A 5 2.88 -45.97 -35.03
C ILE A 5 2.75 -45.16 -33.71
N SER A 6 2.08 -45.73 -32.71
CA SER A 6 1.97 -45.15 -31.36
C SER A 6 3.32 -45.05 -30.62
N GLN A 7 4.30 -45.90 -30.94
CA GLN A 7 5.64 -45.82 -30.34
C GLN A 7 6.51 -44.72 -30.95
N ILE A 8 6.22 -44.30 -32.19
CA ILE A 8 6.94 -43.20 -32.87
C ILE A 8 6.51 -41.84 -32.29
N ILE A 9 5.24 -41.69 -31.90
CA ILE A 9 4.67 -40.44 -31.36
C ILE A 9 5.18 -40.13 -29.95
N LEU A 10 5.49 -41.15 -29.14
CA LEU A 10 6.01 -40.96 -27.78
C LEU A 10 7.48 -40.52 -27.77
N LEU A 11 8.26 -40.89 -28.79
CA LEU A 11 9.68 -40.53 -28.90
C LEU A 11 9.88 -39.08 -29.35
N THR A 12 8.95 -38.51 -30.12
CA THR A 12 9.06 -37.12 -30.60
C THR A 12 8.70 -36.08 -29.55
N PHE A 13 7.84 -36.42 -28.56
CA PHE A 13 7.44 -35.48 -27.50
C PHE A 13 8.54 -35.25 -26.44
N SER A 14 9.49 -36.19 -26.28
CA SER A 14 10.59 -36.07 -25.31
C SER A 14 11.78 -35.24 -25.80
N ILE A 15 11.84 -34.85 -27.09
CA ILE A 15 13.02 -34.17 -27.69
C ILE A 15 12.86 -32.64 -27.69
N LEU A 16 11.70 -32.09 -27.30
CA LEU A 16 11.48 -30.63 -27.28
C LEU A 16 11.83 -29.92 -25.96
N PHE A 17 12.44 -30.61 -25.00
CA PHE A 17 12.76 -30.06 -23.67
C PHE A 17 14.24 -29.75 -23.42
N LEU A 18 15.05 -29.60 -24.46
CA LEU A 18 16.41 -29.03 -24.33
C LEU A 18 16.55 -27.77 -25.18
N SER A 19 16.27 -26.63 -24.58
CA SER A 19 16.77 -25.33 -25.04
C SER A 19 17.35 -24.59 -23.84
N SER A 20 18.65 -24.72 -23.69
CA SER A 20 19.46 -24.00 -22.71
C SER A 20 19.45 -22.50 -23.03
N SER A 21 19.30 -21.66 -22.01
CA SER A 21 19.80 -20.28 -22.06
C SER A 21 20.73 -20.05 -20.87
N THR A 22 22.00 -19.85 -21.17
CA THR A 22 23.01 -19.39 -20.22
C THR A 22 22.81 -17.89 -20.04
N THR A 23 22.33 -17.47 -18.89
CA THR A 23 22.25 -16.05 -18.51
C THR A 23 23.60 -15.64 -17.90
N PRO A 24 24.23 -14.53 -18.36
CA PRO A 24 25.33 -13.92 -17.61
C PRO A 24 24.80 -13.31 -16.30
N PRO A 25 25.60 -13.24 -15.23
CA PRO A 25 25.18 -12.59 -13.99
C PRO A 25 24.99 -11.09 -14.25
N PRO A 26 23.96 -10.45 -13.67
CA PRO A 26 23.86 -9.00 -13.70
C PRO A 26 25.03 -8.43 -12.90
N VAL A 27 25.77 -7.52 -13.52
CA VAL A 27 26.64 -6.60 -12.81
C VAL A 27 25.78 -5.79 -11.85
N ALA A 28 25.98 -5.99 -10.55
CA ALA A 28 25.37 -5.16 -9.53
C ALA A 28 25.89 -3.73 -9.69
N SER A 29 25.12 -2.90 -10.38
CA SER A 29 25.28 -1.45 -10.30
C SER A 29 24.73 -1.05 -8.94
N ALA A 30 25.62 -0.89 -7.96
CA ALA A 30 25.32 -0.22 -6.71
C ALA A 30 25.13 1.28 -7.01
N HIS A 31 23.99 1.61 -7.61
CA HIS A 31 23.48 2.97 -7.53
C HIS A 31 22.95 3.11 -6.11
N GLY A 32 23.56 3.99 -5.32
CA GLY A 32 23.05 4.40 -4.02
C GLY A 32 21.74 5.17 -4.16
N GLY A 33 20.72 4.51 -4.70
CA GLY A 33 19.35 4.98 -4.69
C GLY A 33 18.78 4.69 -3.32
N GLU A 34 18.45 5.75 -2.58
CA GLU A 34 17.69 5.61 -1.34
C GLU A 34 16.43 4.80 -1.65
N THR A 35 16.26 3.68 -0.95
CA THR A 35 15.07 2.86 -1.07
C THR A 35 13.93 3.65 -0.45
N LEU A 36 12.98 4.11 -1.27
CA LEU A 36 11.77 4.78 -0.79
C LEU A 36 11.05 3.88 0.22
N SER A 37 10.33 4.49 1.14
CA SER A 37 9.30 3.84 1.94
C SER A 37 7.99 3.76 1.15
N ALA A 38 7.06 2.92 1.60
CA ALA A 38 5.72 2.85 1.00
C ALA A 38 4.98 4.21 1.03
N TYR A 39 5.24 5.03 2.05
CA TYR A 39 4.68 6.37 2.21
C TYR A 39 5.22 7.32 1.15
N GLU A 40 6.53 7.29 0.89
CA GLU A 40 7.15 8.10 -0.16
C GLU A 40 6.73 7.64 -1.56
N VAL A 41 6.50 6.34 -1.74
CA VAL A 41 5.89 5.81 -2.98
C VAL A 41 4.51 6.42 -3.19
N LEU A 42 3.62 6.41 -2.19
CA LEU A 42 2.31 7.06 -2.31
C LEU A 42 2.43 8.54 -2.71
N GLN A 43 3.34 9.28 -2.06
CA GLN A 43 3.59 10.69 -2.37
C GLN A 43 4.07 10.90 -3.80
N SER A 44 4.92 10.01 -4.33
CA SER A 44 5.39 10.09 -5.72
C SER A 44 4.28 9.91 -6.77
N TYR A 45 3.12 9.39 -6.37
CA TYR A 45 1.91 9.24 -7.20
C TYR A 45 0.78 10.21 -6.79
N ASP A 46 1.13 11.30 -6.10
CA ASP A 46 0.22 12.36 -5.64
C ASP A 46 -0.77 11.94 -4.54
N PHE A 47 -0.43 10.96 -3.71
CA PHE A 47 -1.22 10.62 -2.53
C PHE A 47 -0.58 11.08 -1.22
N PRO A 48 -1.37 11.50 -0.22
CA PRO A 48 -0.85 11.79 1.10
C PRO A 48 -0.42 10.49 1.79
N GLU A 49 0.59 10.58 2.65
CA GLU A 49 1.16 9.43 3.35
C GLU A 49 0.19 8.78 4.35
N GLY A 50 -0.72 9.56 4.94
CA GLY A 50 -1.70 9.07 5.93
C GLY A 50 -2.82 8.20 5.37
N LEU A 51 -2.78 7.84 4.08
CA LEU A 51 -3.61 6.75 3.54
C LEU A 51 -3.23 5.38 4.11
N LEU A 52 -1.98 5.22 4.54
CA LEU A 52 -1.50 4.01 5.20
C LEU A 52 -1.34 4.28 6.70
N PRO A 53 -1.65 3.30 7.56
CA PRO A 53 -1.36 3.43 8.98
C PRO A 53 0.15 3.42 9.22
N GLU A 54 0.58 3.90 10.38
CA GLU A 54 1.96 3.77 10.82
C GLU A 54 2.38 2.29 10.92
N GLY A 55 3.64 2.03 10.59
CA GLY A 55 4.25 0.72 10.75
C GLY A 55 4.16 -0.21 9.55
N VAL A 56 3.95 0.34 8.36
CA VAL A 56 4.24 -0.36 7.11
C VAL A 56 5.73 -0.72 7.09
N THR A 57 6.01 -2.01 6.91
CA THR A 57 7.37 -2.58 7.00
C THR A 57 8.05 -2.71 5.65
N GLY A 58 7.31 -2.57 4.56
CA GLY A 58 7.83 -2.65 3.20
C GLY A 58 6.72 -2.55 2.16
N TYR A 59 7.12 -2.58 0.89
CA TYR A 59 6.22 -2.55 -0.25
C TYR A 59 6.83 -3.31 -1.44
N ASP A 60 5.97 -3.72 -2.37
CA ASP A 60 6.36 -4.09 -3.73
C ASP A 60 5.73 -3.09 -4.71
N LEU A 61 6.49 -2.67 -5.72
CA LEU A 61 5.97 -1.87 -6.82
C LEU A 61 6.52 -2.38 -8.15
N ASP A 62 5.63 -2.83 -9.02
CA ASP A 62 5.94 -2.97 -10.44
C ASP A 62 5.63 -1.63 -11.13
N THR A 63 6.67 -0.87 -11.44
CA THR A 63 6.55 0.45 -12.08
C THR A 63 5.98 0.40 -13.49
N SER A 64 6.02 -0.76 -14.16
CA SER A 64 5.50 -0.93 -15.51
C SER A 64 3.98 -1.17 -15.53
N SER A 65 3.48 -1.98 -14.58
CA SER A 65 2.05 -2.29 -14.48
C SER A 65 1.31 -1.43 -13.44
N GLY A 66 2.03 -0.76 -12.55
CA GLY A 66 1.48 -0.06 -11.40
C GLY A 66 1.06 -0.99 -10.26
N LYS A 67 1.32 -2.31 -10.35
CA LYS A 67 0.95 -3.24 -9.28
C LYS A 67 1.69 -2.89 -8.00
N PHE A 68 0.94 -2.59 -6.95
CA PHE A 68 1.45 -2.10 -5.67
C PHE A 68 0.97 -2.97 -4.51
N ASN A 69 1.88 -3.31 -3.60
CA ASN A 69 1.56 -3.93 -2.33
C ASN A 69 2.23 -3.17 -1.19
N ALA A 70 1.55 -3.01 -0.05
CA ALA A 70 2.14 -2.54 1.20
C ALA A 70 1.96 -3.60 2.30
N TYR A 71 2.98 -3.75 3.14
CA TYR A 71 3.05 -4.82 4.14
C TYR A 71 3.05 -4.28 5.57
N LEU A 72 2.22 -4.86 6.42
CA LEU A 72 2.17 -4.62 7.86
C LEU A 72 2.54 -5.91 8.60
N ASN A 73 3.11 -5.79 9.81
CA ASN A 73 3.41 -6.94 10.66
C ASN A 73 2.16 -7.71 11.17
N GLY A 74 0.96 -7.21 10.90
CA GLY A 74 -0.31 -7.82 11.28
C GLY A 74 -1.49 -7.00 10.77
N SER A 75 -2.72 -7.44 11.06
CA SER A 75 -3.89 -6.61 10.81
C SER A 75 -3.91 -5.40 11.73
N CYS A 76 -4.36 -4.27 11.23
CA CYS A 76 -4.44 -3.00 11.93
C CYS A 76 -5.89 -2.52 11.93
N SER A 77 -6.44 -2.14 13.08
CA SER A 77 -7.79 -1.58 13.17
C SER A 77 -7.79 -0.39 14.10
N PHE A 78 -8.61 0.62 13.79
CA PHE A 78 -8.80 1.80 14.64
C PHE A 78 -10.14 2.47 14.32
N SER A 79 -10.59 3.33 15.24
CA SER A 79 -11.77 4.15 15.05
C SER A 79 -11.37 5.55 14.59
N LEU A 80 -12.22 6.17 13.77
CA LEU A 80 -12.16 7.58 13.44
C LEU A 80 -13.36 8.32 14.05
N GLU A 81 -13.38 9.64 13.88
CA GLU A 81 -14.56 10.45 14.15
C GLU A 81 -15.79 9.94 13.37
N GLY A 82 -16.99 10.24 13.85
CA GLY A 82 -18.22 9.81 13.17
C GLY A 82 -18.54 8.31 13.28
N SER A 83 -17.90 7.59 14.21
CA SER A 83 -18.11 6.14 14.44
C SER A 83 -17.65 5.21 13.31
N TYR A 84 -16.84 5.71 12.38
CA TYR A 84 -16.22 4.86 11.36
C TYR A 84 -15.14 3.99 12.01
N GLN A 85 -15.16 2.69 11.69
CA GLN A 85 -14.10 1.75 12.06
C GLN A 85 -13.36 1.33 10.79
N LEU A 86 -12.06 1.55 10.76
CA LEU A 86 -11.18 1.10 9.68
C LEU A 86 -10.48 -0.17 10.08
N LYS A 87 -10.27 -1.04 9.10
CA LYS A 87 -9.51 -2.26 9.22
C LYS A 87 -8.62 -2.45 8.00
N TYR A 88 -7.33 -2.57 8.26
CA TYR A 88 -6.30 -2.97 7.32
C TYR A 88 -5.89 -4.42 7.58
N LYS A 89 -5.72 -5.22 6.54
CA LYS A 89 -5.07 -6.53 6.61
C LYS A 89 -3.55 -6.35 6.65
N SER A 90 -2.83 -7.42 6.95
CA SER A 90 -1.35 -7.44 6.90
C SER A 90 -0.78 -7.13 5.52
N THR A 91 -1.57 -7.30 4.47
CA THR A 91 -1.20 -6.94 3.10
C THR A 91 -2.32 -6.11 2.50
N ILE A 92 -1.93 -4.93 2.02
CA ILE A 92 -2.75 -4.07 1.17
C ILE A 92 -2.23 -4.24 -0.25
N SER A 93 -3.11 -4.48 -1.21
CA SER A 93 -2.74 -4.69 -2.60
C SER A 93 -3.66 -3.93 -3.52
N GLY A 94 -3.15 -3.47 -4.66
CA GLY A 94 -3.93 -2.85 -5.72
C GLY A 94 -3.03 -2.40 -6.87
N TYR A 95 -3.51 -1.43 -7.63
CA TYR A 95 -2.74 -0.78 -8.68
C TYR A 95 -2.69 0.72 -8.42
N ILE A 96 -1.48 1.28 -8.43
CA ILE A 96 -1.20 2.69 -8.28
C ILE A 96 -0.86 3.32 -9.63
N ALA A 97 -1.48 4.46 -9.88
CA ALA A 97 -1.14 5.39 -10.93
C ALA A 97 -1.25 6.80 -10.36
N LYS A 98 -0.80 7.79 -11.13
CA LYS A 98 -0.93 9.19 -10.73
C LYS A 98 -2.40 9.48 -10.41
N ASP A 99 -2.65 10.03 -9.23
CA ASP A 99 -3.98 10.40 -8.71
C ASP A 99 -4.98 9.22 -8.57
N ARG A 100 -4.57 7.95 -8.74
CA ARG A 100 -5.48 6.80 -8.69
C ARG A 100 -4.89 5.58 -8.01
N LEU A 101 -5.60 5.05 -7.03
CA LEU A 101 -5.43 3.71 -6.48
C LEU A 101 -6.67 2.89 -6.85
N THR A 102 -6.47 1.72 -7.47
CA THR A 102 -7.59 0.92 -7.97
C THR A 102 -7.46 -0.55 -7.64
N SER A 103 -8.59 -1.25 -7.65
CA SER A 103 -8.67 -2.69 -7.31
C SER A 103 -8.02 -3.01 -5.96
N LEU A 104 -8.20 -2.09 -5.00
CA LEU A 104 -7.67 -2.21 -3.66
C LEU A 104 -8.28 -3.40 -2.94
N THR A 105 -7.42 -4.07 -2.20
CA THR A 105 -7.79 -5.15 -1.29
C THR A 105 -7.06 -4.97 0.03
N GLY A 106 -7.67 -5.47 1.10
CA GLY A 106 -7.08 -5.42 2.43
C GLY A 106 -7.42 -4.17 3.22
N ILE A 107 -8.28 -3.27 2.71
CA ILE A 107 -8.82 -2.12 3.45
C ILE A 107 -10.34 -2.25 3.52
N SER A 108 -10.90 -2.15 4.73
CA SER A 108 -12.33 -2.20 4.95
C SER A 108 -12.77 -1.13 5.94
N VAL A 109 -13.95 -0.55 5.71
CA VAL A 109 -14.62 0.39 6.61
C VAL A 109 -15.93 -0.21 7.10
N LYS A 110 -16.27 0.03 8.37
CA LYS A 110 -17.56 -0.35 8.92
C LYS A 110 -18.56 0.79 8.77
N VAL A 111 -19.69 0.51 8.13
CA VAL A 111 -20.83 1.42 8.01
C VAL A 111 -22.05 0.74 8.60
N LEU A 112 -22.67 1.36 9.60
CA LEU A 112 -23.73 0.77 10.44
C LEU A 112 -23.27 -0.58 11.04
N PHE A 113 -23.67 -1.70 10.44
CA PHE A 113 -23.35 -3.06 10.89
C PHE A 113 -22.56 -3.86 9.86
N LEU A 114 -22.26 -3.28 8.70
CA LEU A 114 -21.64 -3.97 7.56
C LEU A 114 -20.20 -3.51 7.37
N TRP A 115 -19.32 -4.46 7.08
CA TRP A 115 -17.96 -4.18 6.62
C TRP A 115 -17.94 -4.12 5.11
N LEU A 116 -17.50 -2.99 4.57
CA LEU A 116 -17.39 -2.75 3.13
C LEU A 116 -15.91 -2.59 2.79
N ASN A 117 -15.49 -3.18 1.67
CA ASN A 117 -14.13 -3.02 1.18
C ASN A 117 -14.00 -1.68 0.45
N ILE A 118 -12.92 -0.95 0.73
CA ILE A 118 -12.52 0.17 -0.09
C ILE A 118 -11.80 -0.42 -1.30
N VAL A 119 -12.30 -0.14 -2.49
CA VAL A 119 -11.82 -0.74 -3.75
C VAL A 119 -11.07 0.26 -4.61
N ASP A 120 -11.41 1.54 -4.56
CA ASP A 120 -10.69 2.59 -5.30
C ASP A 120 -10.56 3.85 -4.45
N VAL A 121 -9.47 4.59 -4.69
CA VAL A 121 -9.27 5.96 -4.19
C VAL A 121 -8.80 6.82 -5.36
N VAL A 122 -9.50 7.92 -5.63
CA VAL A 122 -9.17 8.85 -6.71
C VAL A 122 -8.95 10.23 -6.14
N ARG A 123 -7.85 10.88 -6.52
CA ARG A 123 -7.57 12.27 -6.16
C ARG A 123 -8.09 13.20 -7.25
N SER A 124 -8.71 14.30 -6.82
CA SER A 124 -9.08 15.43 -7.68
C SER A 124 -8.78 16.74 -6.96
N GLY A 125 -7.62 17.34 -7.26
CA GLY A 125 -7.16 18.54 -6.57
C GLY A 125 -6.87 18.26 -5.10
N ASP A 126 -7.63 18.90 -4.20
CA ASP A 126 -7.48 18.78 -2.74
C ASP A 126 -8.50 17.80 -2.13
N GLU A 127 -9.21 17.03 -2.94
CA GLU A 127 -10.17 16.02 -2.50
C GLU A 127 -9.71 14.60 -2.88
N LEU A 128 -10.05 13.65 -2.01
CA LEU A 128 -9.92 12.21 -2.23
C LEU A 128 -11.32 11.57 -2.22
N GLU A 129 -11.68 10.94 -3.34
CA GLU A 129 -12.89 10.12 -3.46
C GLU A 129 -12.56 8.68 -3.11
N PHE A 130 -13.20 8.12 -2.09
CA PHE A 130 -13.09 6.73 -1.69
C PHE A 130 -14.32 5.96 -2.17
N SER A 131 -14.10 4.87 -2.91
CA SER A 131 -15.16 4.01 -3.42
C SER A 131 -15.21 2.66 -2.69
N VAL A 132 -16.42 2.21 -2.40
CA VAL A 132 -16.72 0.84 -1.94
C VAL A 132 -17.45 0.02 -3.02
N GLY A 133 -17.37 0.47 -4.28
CA GLY A 133 -17.97 -0.16 -5.45
C GLY A 133 -19.36 0.40 -5.79
N ILE A 134 -20.33 0.30 -4.87
CA ILE A 134 -21.70 0.79 -5.11
C ILE A 134 -21.93 2.25 -4.69
N ALA A 135 -20.98 2.83 -3.95
CA ALA A 135 -21.06 4.16 -3.39
C ALA A 135 -19.64 4.74 -3.21
N SER A 136 -19.58 6.07 -3.13
CA SER A 136 -18.36 6.81 -2.84
C SER A 136 -18.59 7.91 -1.80
N ALA A 137 -17.50 8.39 -1.22
CA ALA A 137 -17.47 9.54 -0.32
C ALA A 137 -16.19 10.36 -0.56
N ASN A 138 -16.31 11.68 -0.45
CA ASN A 138 -15.21 12.63 -0.66
C ASN A 138 -14.70 13.19 0.67
N PHE A 139 -13.39 13.33 0.77
CA PHE A 139 -12.71 13.89 1.93
C PHE A 139 -11.59 14.81 1.47
N GLY A 140 -11.35 15.90 2.21
CA GLY A 140 -10.20 16.77 1.97
C GLY A 140 -8.88 16.05 2.24
N ILE A 141 -7.85 16.33 1.44
CA ILE A 141 -6.52 15.73 1.55
C ILE A 141 -5.85 16.01 2.91
N ASP A 142 -6.20 17.12 3.54
CA ASP A 142 -5.73 17.56 4.86
C ASP A 142 -6.08 16.56 5.97
N ASN A 143 -7.14 15.75 5.79
CA ASN A 143 -7.50 14.68 6.72
C ASN A 143 -6.50 13.51 6.74
N PHE A 144 -5.57 13.46 5.78
CA PHE A 144 -4.64 12.36 5.56
C PHE A 144 -3.17 12.78 5.65
N GLU A 145 -2.87 13.97 6.18
CA GLU A 145 -1.49 14.42 6.39
C GLU A 145 -0.74 13.61 7.46
N ILE A 146 -1.45 13.03 8.42
CA ILE A 146 -0.88 12.28 9.54
C ILE A 146 -1.27 10.80 9.42
N CYS A 147 -0.31 9.89 9.61
CA CYS A 147 -0.60 8.47 9.64
C CYS A 147 -1.39 8.07 10.90
N PRO A 148 -2.51 7.34 10.77
CA PRO A 148 -3.18 6.75 11.91
C PRO A 148 -2.34 5.61 12.49
N GLN A 149 -2.35 5.44 13.81
CA GLN A 149 -1.73 4.29 14.46
C GLN A 149 -2.76 3.20 14.72
N CYS A 150 -2.31 1.95 14.69
CA CYS A 150 -3.16 0.81 15.02
C CYS A 150 -3.68 0.89 16.47
N GLY A 151 -4.95 0.58 16.66
CA GLY A 151 -5.63 0.65 17.95
C GLY A 151 -6.28 2.01 18.21
N CYS A 152 -5.46 3.05 18.36
CA CYS A 152 -5.89 4.38 18.83
C CYS A 152 -6.12 5.42 17.71
N GLY A 153 -5.83 5.10 16.45
CA GLY A 153 -6.10 5.98 15.31
C GLY A 153 -5.23 7.24 15.36
N LEU A 154 -5.87 8.42 15.35
CA LEU A 154 -5.19 9.72 15.41
C LEU A 154 -5.02 10.23 16.87
N ASP A 155 -5.62 9.57 17.87
CA ASP A 155 -5.75 10.08 19.25
C ASP A 155 -4.77 9.46 20.26
N CYS A 156 -3.65 8.89 19.78
CA CYS A 156 -2.75 8.05 20.58
C CYS A 156 -1.94 8.77 21.68
N ASN A 157 -2.04 10.10 21.78
CA ASN A 157 -1.34 10.92 22.78
C ASN A 157 -2.32 11.78 23.60
N SER A 158 -3.31 11.19 24.27
CA SER A 158 -4.33 11.92 25.05
C SER A 158 -3.80 12.68 26.29
N ASN A 159 -2.49 12.89 26.42
CA ASN A 159 -1.87 13.88 27.32
C ASN A 159 -1.27 15.09 26.58
N VAL A 160 -1.47 15.22 25.27
CA VAL A 160 -1.14 16.42 24.50
C VAL A 160 -2.46 17.02 24.03
N GLN A 161 -2.65 18.30 24.35
CA GLN A 161 -3.91 19.02 24.24
C GLN A 161 -4.63 18.79 22.90
N LYS A 162 -5.96 18.67 22.97
CA LYS A 162 -6.88 18.98 21.87
C LYS A 162 -6.54 20.38 21.35
N SER A 163 -5.63 20.47 20.41
CA SER A 163 -5.45 21.66 19.60
C SER A 163 -6.20 21.38 18.31
N VAL A 164 -7.40 21.99 18.22
CA VAL A 164 -7.92 22.51 16.95
C VAL A 164 -6.73 22.96 16.13
N VAL A 165 -6.42 22.32 15.00
CA VAL A 165 -5.30 22.72 14.14
C VAL A 165 -5.58 24.16 13.71
N PRO A 166 -4.88 25.17 14.27
CA PRO A 166 -4.95 26.50 13.71
C PRO A 166 -4.08 26.44 12.47
N ARG A 167 -4.59 26.89 11.33
CA ARG A 167 -3.76 27.15 10.15
C ARG A 167 -2.80 28.30 10.48
N ILE A 168 -1.72 28.05 11.21
CA ILE A 168 -0.48 28.85 11.32
C ILE A 168 0.61 27.89 11.85
N GLU A 169 1.64 27.65 11.03
CA GLU A 169 2.94 27.03 11.32
C GLU A 169 2.98 25.76 12.20
N LEU A 170 3.28 24.61 11.56
CA LEU A 170 3.60 23.36 12.25
C LEU A 170 4.74 23.57 13.29
N PRO A 171 4.49 23.35 14.60
CA PRO A 171 5.58 23.13 15.54
C PRO A 171 6.29 21.83 15.15
N ARG A 172 7.62 21.78 15.30
CA ARG A 172 8.54 20.72 14.86
C ARG A 172 8.28 19.28 15.38
N MET A 173 7.11 18.96 15.93
CA MET A 173 6.83 17.68 16.60
C MET A 173 5.49 17.03 16.18
N ALA A 174 4.95 17.31 15.00
CA ALA A 174 4.06 16.36 14.34
C ALA A 174 4.95 15.29 13.67
N ARG A 175 4.86 14.02 14.10
CA ARG A 175 5.60 12.92 13.48
C ARG A 175 4.93 12.58 12.14
N VAL A 176 5.44 13.17 11.07
CA VAL A 176 5.24 12.76 9.68
C VAL A 176 5.70 11.29 9.55
N CYS A 177 4.96 10.46 8.83
CA CYS A 177 5.04 8.99 8.83
C CYS A 177 6.46 8.45 8.60
N VAL A 178 7.23 9.17 7.78
CA VAL A 178 8.62 8.83 7.43
C VAL A 178 9.58 8.80 8.62
N HIS A 179 9.29 9.55 9.69
CA HIS A 179 10.20 9.68 10.82
C HIS A 179 10.10 8.52 11.84
N TRP A 180 9.15 7.60 11.67
CA TRP A 180 9.10 6.36 12.47
C TRP A 180 10.01 5.26 11.90
N SER A 181 10.22 5.23 10.58
CA SER A 181 11.09 4.24 9.92
C SER A 181 12.56 4.37 10.36
N THR A 182 13.06 5.59 10.44
CA THR A 182 14.48 5.87 10.72
C THR A 182 14.88 5.72 12.19
N ARG A 183 13.94 5.59 13.13
CA ARG A 183 14.23 5.48 14.57
C ARG A 183 14.41 4.05 15.08
N ARG A 184 14.19 3.02 14.27
CA ARG A 184 14.34 1.61 14.68
C ARG A 184 15.74 1.00 14.45
N THR A 185 16.71 1.76 13.92
CA THR A 185 18.07 1.26 13.63
C THR A 185 19.14 1.75 14.61
N THR A 186 18.76 2.42 15.70
CA THR A 186 19.67 2.82 16.78
C THR A 186 19.09 2.47 18.14
N GLU A 187 19.19 1.21 18.52
CA GLU A 187 19.36 0.75 19.91
C GLU A 187 20.07 -0.62 19.90
#